data_AF-A0A843AC51-F1
#
_entry.id   AF-A0A843AC51-F1
#
_cell.length_a   1.000
_cell.length_b   1.000
_cell.length_c   1.000
_cell.angle_alpha   90.00
_cell.angle_beta   90.00
_cell.angle_gamma   90.00
#
_symmetry.space_group_name_H-M   'P 1'
#
loop_
_entity.id
_entity.type
_entity.pdbx_description
1 polymer ?
#
loop_
_entity_poly.entity_id
_entity_poly.type
_entity_poly.pdbx_seq_one_letter_code
_entity_poly.pdbx_strand_id
1 'polypeptide(L)'
;NTNTNTNTNTNTNTNTNTNTNTNTNTNTNTNTNTNTNTNTNDFNNNSSNNLNNKFSNGLNNTDNINDQNIFEKSNILITKGAVIEVLSICSHAVNNEGKIVDISTVIDQINALYNKLSSEGFRTLAVAYKDFGSASVINRDDESQMIFTGFISLFDPPKEGIKDTIFDLNNLEVELKVITGDNALIAKNMAKKVGMNNNKVITGNDIQNMSDAAFVHNVSKYNVFAEIEPNQKERIIIALKSTGKVVGYMGDGINDVSAIHSADVGLSVNTAVDVAKEAADMVLLDKDLEVLIEGIKEGRRTFANTQKYIFMATSANLGNMFSMAGASIFLPFLPLLPKQVLLTNLMTDIPSMTLPSDNVDDEWIKHPRGWDLSFIKKFMIVFGILSSVFDYITFGVLIFLFKASEVEFQTGWFIESVVSATLIVLVIRTRKSFTKSKPSKYLAFFSISIALFVMILPYIPFASILGFKPVPPIFYLVLLSIVVFYIVSAEITKRWFYKSLNSS
;
A
#
# COMPACT_ATOMS: atom_id res chain seq x y z
N ASN A 1 -59.78 -3.51 41.10
CA ASN A 1 -59.65 -3.14 42.52
C ASN A 1 -58.23 -3.35 43.00
N THR A 2 -57.78 -2.48 43.90
CA THR A 2 -56.78 -2.69 44.98
C THR A 2 -55.44 -3.37 44.65
N ASN A 3 -54.38 -2.57 44.75
CA ASN A 3 -52.99 -3.00 44.98
C ASN A 3 -52.85 -3.89 46.22
N THR A 4 -51.78 -4.70 46.26
CA THR A 4 -50.90 -4.81 47.44
C THR A 4 -49.46 -5.10 46.98
N ASN A 5 -48.50 -4.27 47.42
CA ASN A 5 -47.08 -4.54 47.30
C ASN A 5 -46.58 -5.28 48.56
N THR A 6 -45.61 -6.18 48.41
CA THR A 6 -44.64 -6.50 49.47
C THR A 6 -43.26 -6.67 48.83
N ASN A 7 -42.33 -5.79 49.20
CA ASN A 7 -40.97 -5.73 48.66
C ASN A 7 -39.98 -5.74 49.85
N THR A 8 -39.07 -6.71 49.90
CA THR A 8 -37.95 -6.81 50.87
C THR A 8 -36.88 -7.74 50.28
N ASN A 9 -35.57 -7.54 50.39
CA ASN A 9 -34.79 -6.43 50.95
C ASN A 9 -33.40 -6.42 50.25
N THR A 10 -32.95 -5.33 49.64
CA THR A 10 -32.05 -4.27 50.19
C THR A 10 -30.67 -4.73 50.68
N ASN A 11 -29.60 -4.31 49.97
CA ASN A 11 -28.51 -3.44 50.47
C ASN A 11 -27.38 -3.36 49.39
N THR A 12 -26.97 -2.19 48.85
CA THR A 12 -26.21 -1.04 49.45
C THR A 12 -24.79 -1.45 49.92
N ASN A 13 -23.72 -0.66 49.80
CA ASN A 13 -23.47 0.66 49.21
C ASN A 13 -21.94 0.81 48.95
N THR A 14 -21.38 1.81 48.27
CA THR A 14 -21.92 3.09 47.76
C THR A 14 -21.44 3.26 46.28
N ASN A 15 -21.11 4.38 45.63
CA ASN A 15 -20.95 5.81 46.01
C ASN A 15 -21.28 6.74 44.83
N THR A 16 -21.39 8.05 45.11
CA THR A 16 -21.66 9.13 44.13
C THR A 16 -20.80 10.35 44.41
N ASN A 17 -20.53 11.17 43.38
CA ASN A 17 -20.55 12.62 43.58
C ASN A 17 -20.95 13.33 42.28
N THR A 18 -21.99 14.15 42.37
CA THR A 18 -22.57 14.93 41.26
C THR A 18 -22.30 16.40 41.44
N ASN A 19 -22.18 17.14 40.35
CA ASN A 19 -22.63 18.54 40.34
C ASN A 19 -23.13 18.92 38.94
N THR A 20 -24.43 19.13 38.84
CA THR A 20 -25.11 19.72 37.68
C THR A 20 -25.49 21.16 38.01
N ASN A 21 -25.47 22.04 37.01
CA ASN A 21 -26.21 23.29 37.07
C ASN A 21 -26.68 23.65 35.66
N THR A 22 -27.93 24.11 35.54
CA THR A 22 -28.61 24.37 34.26
C THR A 22 -28.80 25.86 34.05
N ASN A 23 -28.77 26.33 32.78
CA ASN A 23 -29.92 27.04 32.17
C ASN A 23 -29.68 27.56 30.74
N THR A 24 -30.61 27.18 29.85
CA THR A 24 -31.26 27.96 28.77
C THR A 24 -30.51 28.96 27.86
N ASN A 25 -30.70 28.75 26.55
CA ASN A 25 -30.92 29.74 25.47
C ASN A 25 -29.88 30.84 25.16
N THR A 26 -29.25 30.75 23.97
CA THR A 26 -29.67 31.53 22.77
C THR A 26 -28.88 31.13 21.52
N ASN A 27 -29.37 31.50 20.33
CA ASN A 27 -28.68 31.27 19.04
C ASN A 27 -27.64 32.35 18.75
N THR A 28 -26.39 31.96 18.43
CA THR A 28 -25.44 32.77 17.64
C THR A 28 -24.54 31.85 16.80
N ASN A 29 -24.40 32.13 15.51
CA ASN A 29 -23.41 31.47 14.65
C ASN A 29 -21.99 31.99 14.97
N THR A 30 -21.01 31.09 15.11
CA THR A 30 -19.59 31.44 15.09
C THR A 30 -18.78 30.37 14.35
N ASN A 31 -18.18 30.74 13.22
CA ASN A 31 -17.18 29.90 12.55
C ASN A 31 -15.89 29.87 13.39
N THR A 32 -15.35 28.68 13.66
CA THR A 32 -14.06 28.52 14.35
C THR A 32 -12.98 28.02 13.37
N ASN A 33 -12.22 28.94 12.79
CA ASN A 33 -11.00 28.58 12.05
C ASN A 33 -9.92 28.10 13.02
N THR A 34 -9.57 26.82 12.97
CA THR A 34 -8.46 26.25 13.74
C THR A 34 -7.13 26.50 13.02
N ASN A 35 -6.46 27.61 13.34
CA ASN A 35 -5.07 27.84 12.91
C ASN A 35 -4.15 26.79 13.54
N THR A 36 -3.51 25.96 12.72
CA THR A 36 -2.42 25.08 13.15
C THR A 36 -1.12 25.89 13.30
N ASN A 37 -0.69 26.09 14.55
CA ASN A 37 0.63 26.67 14.84
C ASN A 37 1.75 25.74 14.36
N THR A 38 2.47 26.14 13.31
CA THR A 38 3.83 25.64 13.05
C THR A 38 4.83 26.56 13.77
N ASN A 39 5.57 26.02 14.73
CA ASN A 39 6.50 26.79 15.56
C ASN A 39 7.65 27.39 14.74
N THR A 40 7.72 28.72 14.68
CA THR A 40 8.89 29.49 14.21
C THR A 40 9.71 30.09 15.37
N ASN A 41 9.39 29.72 16.61
CA ASN A 41 9.89 30.41 17.82
C ASN A 41 11.36 30.12 18.17
N ASP A 42 11.94 28.99 17.73
CA ASP A 42 13.26 28.55 18.22
C ASP A 42 14.48 29.24 17.56
N PHE A 43 14.27 30.15 16.61
CA PHE A 43 15.36 30.91 15.95
C PHE A 43 15.46 32.40 16.30
N ASN A 44 14.45 32.98 16.96
CA ASN A 44 14.33 34.44 17.05
C ASN A 44 14.95 35.12 18.29
N ASN A 45 15.43 34.34 19.28
CA ASN A 45 15.77 34.88 20.61
C ASN A 45 17.27 34.98 20.95
N ASN A 46 18.19 34.86 19.97
CA ASN A 46 19.63 35.06 20.22
C ASN A 46 20.51 35.52 19.02
N SER A 47 19.92 35.84 17.86
CA SER A 47 20.70 36.17 16.64
C SER A 47 20.68 37.66 16.25
N SER A 48 19.63 38.40 16.62
CA SER A 48 19.27 39.71 16.03
C SER A 48 20.32 40.81 16.19
N ASN A 49 21.19 40.73 17.20
CA ASN A 49 22.27 41.70 17.44
C ASN A 49 23.58 41.40 16.67
N ASN A 50 23.70 40.26 15.98
CA ASN A 50 24.96 39.83 15.35
C ASN A 50 24.97 39.84 13.80
N LEU A 51 23.81 39.92 13.12
CA LEU A 51 23.79 39.99 11.65
C LEU A 51 24.16 41.37 11.08
N ASN A 52 23.71 42.46 11.72
CA ASN A 52 23.92 43.82 11.21
C ASN A 52 25.40 44.25 11.12
N ASN A 53 26.31 43.56 11.80
CA ASN A 53 27.76 43.84 11.79
C ASN A 53 28.58 42.95 10.82
N LYS A 54 27.94 42.14 9.96
CA LYS A 54 28.66 41.17 9.11
C LYS A 54 28.62 41.39 7.59
N PHE A 55 27.85 42.35 7.09
CA PHE A 55 27.83 42.72 5.67
C PHE A 55 28.82 43.83 5.27
N SER A 56 29.54 44.43 6.22
CA SER A 56 30.42 45.59 6.01
C SER A 56 31.89 45.27 5.70
N ASN A 57 32.34 44.02 5.83
CA ASN A 57 33.74 43.60 5.64
C ASN A 57 33.94 42.65 4.45
N GLY A 58 33.30 42.94 3.30
CA GLY A 58 33.24 42.03 2.14
C GLY A 58 33.86 42.52 0.83
N LEU A 59 34.03 43.84 0.63
CA LEU A 59 34.59 44.41 -0.61
C LEU A 59 35.69 45.42 -0.29
N ASN A 60 36.95 45.00 -0.44
CA ASN A 60 38.12 45.87 -0.40
C ASN A 60 39.20 45.34 -1.37
N ASN A 61 38.98 45.49 -2.68
CA ASN A 61 40.09 45.76 -3.61
C ASN A 61 39.65 46.29 -4.99
N THR A 62 40.59 47.00 -5.62
CA THR A 62 40.67 47.38 -7.05
C THR A 62 39.51 48.17 -7.68
N ASP A 63 39.73 49.49 -7.71
CA ASP A 63 39.69 50.37 -8.90
C ASP A 63 38.37 50.95 -9.45
N ASN A 64 38.08 52.16 -8.95
CA ASN A 64 37.67 53.36 -9.72
C ASN A 64 36.51 53.28 -10.74
N ILE A 65 35.28 53.52 -10.26
CA ILE A 65 34.33 54.47 -10.87
C ILE A 65 33.59 55.21 -9.72
N ASN A 66 33.45 56.53 -9.83
CA ASN A 66 32.94 57.41 -8.76
C ASN A 66 31.41 57.59 -8.78
N ASP A 67 30.65 56.50 -8.60
CA ASP A 67 29.17 56.53 -8.54
C ASP A 67 28.60 55.83 -7.28
N GLN A 68 29.16 56.13 -6.09
CA GLN A 68 28.75 55.51 -4.82
C GLN A 68 27.83 56.36 -3.91
N ASN A 69 27.35 57.53 -4.36
CA ASN A 69 26.54 58.45 -3.53
C ASN A 69 25.14 58.73 -4.09
N ILE A 70 24.39 57.68 -4.48
CA ILE A 70 22.94 57.76 -4.77
C ILE A 70 22.15 56.70 -3.98
N PHE A 71 22.52 56.53 -2.71
CA PHE A 71 21.67 55.93 -1.68
C PHE A 71 21.60 56.90 -0.50
N GLU A 72 20.74 57.92 -0.63
CA GLU A 72 20.24 58.64 0.53
C GLU A 72 19.51 57.66 1.48
N LYS A 73 19.28 58.06 2.74
CA LYS A 73 18.66 57.19 3.74
C LYS A 73 17.14 57.03 3.52
N SER A 74 16.76 56.30 2.47
CA SER A 74 15.42 55.76 2.31
C SER A 74 15.33 54.32 2.81
N ASN A 75 14.25 54.03 3.54
CA ASN A 75 13.87 52.70 3.95
C ASN A 75 13.00 52.11 2.83
N ILE A 76 13.38 50.95 2.30
CA ILE A 76 12.68 50.30 1.19
C ILE A 76 11.98 49.05 1.73
N LEU A 77 10.64 49.02 1.62
CA LEU A 77 9.86 47.81 1.86
C LEU A 77 9.94 46.91 0.62
N ILE A 78 10.32 45.65 0.79
CA ILE A 78 10.39 44.65 -0.29
C ILE A 78 9.51 43.45 0.08
N THR A 79 8.47 43.22 -0.72
CA THR A 79 7.53 42.11 -0.55
C THR A 79 7.76 41.07 -1.64
N LYS A 80 7.70 39.78 -1.25
CA LYS A 80 7.73 38.63 -2.16
C LYS A 80 6.63 37.64 -1.79
N GLY A 81 6.05 36.97 -2.77
CA GLY A 81 4.93 36.05 -2.53
C GLY A 81 4.45 35.34 -3.79
N ALA A 82 3.26 34.72 -3.71
CA ALA A 82 2.62 34.17 -4.89
C ALA A 82 2.25 35.29 -5.87
N VAL A 83 2.30 35.00 -7.17
CA VAL A 83 2.17 36.04 -8.21
C VAL A 83 0.82 36.76 -8.13
N ILE A 84 -0.28 36.03 -7.93
CA ILE A 84 -1.63 36.61 -7.82
C ILE A 84 -1.75 37.51 -6.57
N GLU A 85 -1.22 37.07 -5.43
CA GLU A 85 -1.26 37.82 -4.17
C GLU A 85 -0.49 39.15 -4.28
N VAL A 86 0.76 39.10 -4.75
CA VAL A 86 1.61 40.29 -4.89
C VAL A 86 1.05 41.25 -5.95
N LEU A 87 0.51 40.76 -7.06
CA LEU A 87 -0.12 41.62 -8.06
C LEU A 87 -1.39 42.30 -7.53
N SER A 88 -2.10 41.72 -6.55
CA SER A 88 -3.29 42.33 -5.95
C SER A 88 -2.98 43.55 -5.05
N ILE A 89 -1.75 43.69 -4.54
CA ILE A 89 -1.29 44.81 -3.70
C ILE A 89 -0.41 45.83 -4.46
N CYS A 90 -0.04 45.53 -5.70
CA CYS A 90 0.69 46.44 -6.58
C CYS A 90 -0.25 47.41 -7.30
N SER A 91 0.14 48.67 -7.43
CA SER A 91 -0.53 49.66 -8.30
C SER A 91 0.34 50.11 -9.47
N HIS A 92 1.65 49.92 -9.37
CA HIS A 92 2.61 50.26 -10.39
C HIS A 92 3.50 49.08 -10.73
N ALA A 93 4.22 49.17 -11.84
CA ALA A 93 5.23 48.21 -12.25
C ALA A 93 6.44 48.93 -12.89
N VAL A 94 7.62 48.32 -12.79
CA VAL A 94 8.81 48.74 -13.55
C VAL A 94 8.72 48.12 -14.95
N ASN A 95 8.78 48.96 -15.99
CA ASN A 95 8.80 48.49 -17.38
C ASN A 95 10.21 48.05 -17.82
N ASN A 96 10.32 47.49 -19.04
CA ASN A 96 11.60 47.04 -19.61
C ASN A 96 12.65 48.16 -19.83
N GLU A 97 12.27 49.43 -19.69
CA GLU A 97 13.16 50.60 -19.75
C GLU A 97 13.57 51.12 -18.35
N GLY A 98 13.17 50.45 -17.27
CA GLY A 98 13.41 50.88 -15.89
C GLY A 98 12.46 51.97 -15.37
N LYS A 99 11.42 52.33 -16.13
CA LYS A 99 10.45 53.37 -15.75
C LYS A 99 9.26 52.78 -14.98
N ILE A 100 8.81 53.50 -13.97
CA ILE A 100 7.59 53.19 -13.23
C ILE A 100 6.38 53.56 -14.12
N VAL A 101 5.47 52.60 -14.32
CA VAL A 101 4.20 52.75 -15.06
C VAL A 101 3.04 52.20 -14.23
N ASP A 102 1.81 52.60 -14.56
CA ASP A 102 0.59 51.99 -13.99
C ASP A 102 0.54 50.50 -14.37
N ILE A 103 0.30 49.64 -13.37
CA ILE A 103 0.32 48.19 -13.55
C ILE A 103 -0.69 47.70 -14.60
N SER A 104 -1.83 48.40 -14.76
CA SER A 104 -2.87 48.06 -15.73
C SER A 104 -2.38 48.08 -17.19
N THR A 105 -1.33 48.85 -17.49
CA THR A 105 -0.75 48.93 -18.84
C THR A 105 0.15 47.74 -19.21
N VAL A 106 0.60 46.95 -18.22
CA VAL A 106 1.57 45.87 -18.40
C VAL A 106 1.13 44.53 -17.80
N ILE A 107 0.01 44.48 -17.07
CA ILE A 107 -0.45 43.28 -16.36
C ILE A 107 -0.65 42.06 -17.28
N ASP A 108 -1.10 42.25 -18.52
CA ASP A 108 -1.20 41.17 -19.51
C ASP A 108 0.17 40.61 -19.93
N GLN A 109 1.21 41.46 -20.00
CA GLN A 109 2.57 41.04 -20.31
C GLN A 109 3.19 40.27 -19.14
N ILE A 110 2.95 40.75 -17.91
CA ILE A 110 3.34 40.09 -16.66
C ILE A 110 2.68 38.71 -16.55
N ASN A 111 1.38 38.63 -16.81
CA ASN A 111 0.61 37.38 -16.83
C ASN A 111 1.07 36.44 -17.94
N ALA A 112 1.36 36.93 -19.16
CA ALA A 112 1.88 36.12 -20.25
C ALA A 112 3.27 35.53 -19.90
N LEU A 113 4.15 36.32 -19.28
CA LEU A 113 5.47 35.87 -18.83
C LEU A 113 5.36 34.84 -17.68
N TYR A 114 4.48 35.07 -16.71
CA TYR A 114 4.20 34.11 -15.63
C TYR A 114 3.68 32.78 -16.16
N ASN A 115 2.70 32.82 -17.08
CA ASN A 115 2.17 31.62 -17.74
C ASN A 115 3.26 30.88 -18.53
N LYS A 116 4.13 31.61 -19.25
CA LYS A 116 5.27 31.03 -19.97
C LYS A 116 6.22 30.30 -19.00
N LEU A 117 6.73 30.98 -17.98
CA LEU A 117 7.67 30.42 -17.00
C LEU A 117 7.07 29.20 -16.27
N SER A 118 5.80 29.28 -15.86
CA SER A 118 5.09 28.17 -15.24
C SER A 118 4.91 26.98 -16.20
N SER A 119 4.66 27.24 -17.49
CA SER A 119 4.57 26.21 -18.54
C SER A 119 5.92 25.57 -18.87
N GLU A 120 7.03 26.31 -18.70
CA GLU A 120 8.40 25.80 -18.78
C GLU A 120 8.81 25.03 -17.51
N GLY A 121 8.02 25.16 -16.44
CA GLY A 121 8.13 24.40 -15.19
C GLY A 121 8.96 25.09 -14.12
N PHE A 122 9.10 26.41 -14.18
CA PHE A 122 9.67 27.20 -13.11
C PHE A 122 8.63 27.52 -12.04
N ARG A 123 9.02 27.44 -10.77
CA ARG A 123 8.24 27.98 -9.65
C ARG A 123 8.58 29.46 -9.51
N THR A 124 7.66 30.30 -9.96
CA THR A 124 7.85 31.75 -10.01
C THR A 124 7.26 32.45 -8.79
N LEU A 125 8.07 33.27 -8.13
CA LEU A 125 7.66 34.23 -7.10
C LEU A 125 7.67 35.64 -7.69
N ALA A 126 6.66 36.44 -7.37
CA ALA A 126 6.66 37.87 -7.67
C ALA A 126 7.47 38.63 -6.61
N VAL A 127 8.14 39.70 -7.05
CA VAL A 127 8.83 40.66 -6.18
C VAL A 127 8.35 42.07 -6.50
N ALA A 128 8.04 42.82 -5.45
CA ALA A 128 7.66 44.22 -5.51
C ALA A 128 8.37 45.00 -4.41
N TYR A 129 8.61 46.30 -4.62
CA TYR A 129 9.12 47.20 -3.59
C TYR A 129 8.27 48.46 -3.47
N LYS A 130 8.48 49.20 -2.38
CA LYS A 130 7.92 50.52 -2.12
C LYS A 130 8.93 51.32 -1.31
N ASP A 131 9.33 52.48 -1.84
CA ASP A 131 10.19 53.41 -1.11
C ASP A 131 9.34 54.12 -0.03
N PHE A 132 9.82 54.10 1.22
CA PHE A 132 9.18 54.70 2.39
C PHE A 132 9.93 55.92 2.93
N GLY A 133 10.99 56.37 2.24
CA GLY A 133 11.82 57.49 2.65
C GLY A 133 12.35 57.31 4.07
N SER A 134 12.34 58.37 4.87
CA SER A 134 12.88 58.35 6.24
C SER A 134 11.92 57.77 7.30
N ALA A 135 10.85 57.07 6.92
CA ALA A 135 9.85 56.55 7.87
C ALA A 135 10.43 55.48 8.81
N SER A 136 10.32 55.69 10.13
CA SER A 136 11.03 54.90 11.16
C SER A 136 10.32 53.63 11.64
N VAL A 137 9.07 53.41 11.23
CA VAL A 137 8.27 52.23 11.58
C VAL A 137 7.55 51.76 10.32
N ILE A 138 7.62 50.46 10.03
CA ILE A 138 6.94 49.81 8.90
C ILE A 138 6.08 48.68 9.49
N ASN A 139 4.80 48.65 9.15
CA ASN A 139 3.84 47.65 9.60
C ASN A 139 3.46 46.71 8.43
N ARG A 140 2.55 45.76 8.68
CA ARG A 140 2.08 44.85 7.63
C ARG A 140 1.08 45.51 6.67
N ASP A 141 0.26 46.42 7.14
CA ASP A 141 -0.76 47.12 6.33
C ASP A 141 -0.12 48.09 5.30
N ASP A 142 1.18 48.37 5.47
CA ASP A 142 2.01 49.15 4.55
C ASP A 142 2.35 48.38 3.24
N GLU A 143 2.09 47.06 3.17
CA GLU A 143 2.18 46.20 1.98
C GLU A 143 1.03 46.48 0.98
N SER A 144 0.91 47.74 0.55
CA SER A 144 -0.16 48.25 -0.32
C SER A 144 0.35 49.36 -1.24
N GLN A 145 -0.20 49.48 -2.45
CA GLN A 145 0.29 50.41 -3.49
C GLN A 145 1.77 50.15 -3.87
N MET A 146 2.14 48.87 -3.96
CA MET A 146 3.51 48.43 -4.26
C MET A 146 3.88 48.62 -5.75
N ILE A 147 5.18 48.66 -6.03
CA ILE A 147 5.75 48.70 -7.39
C ILE A 147 6.27 47.30 -7.75
N PHE A 148 5.57 46.59 -8.63
CA PHE A 148 6.02 45.30 -9.15
C PHE A 148 7.34 45.46 -9.92
N THR A 149 8.34 44.65 -9.58
CA THR A 149 9.69 44.75 -10.16
C THR A 149 9.99 43.61 -11.12
N GLY A 150 9.44 42.42 -10.88
CA GLY A 150 9.71 41.25 -11.69
C GLY A 150 9.54 39.93 -10.96
N PHE A 151 10.22 38.92 -11.46
CA PHE A 151 10.05 37.52 -11.07
C PHE A 151 11.35 36.87 -10.63
N ILE A 152 11.32 36.18 -9.48
CA ILE A 152 12.33 35.16 -9.13
C ILE A 152 11.78 33.81 -9.59
N SER A 153 12.48 33.16 -10.53
CA SER A 153 12.12 31.84 -11.04
C SER A 153 13.06 30.77 -10.49
N LEU A 154 12.51 29.83 -9.75
CA LEU A 154 13.22 28.66 -9.21
C LEU A 154 12.90 27.44 -10.07
N PHE A 155 13.84 26.52 -10.23
CA PHE A 155 13.61 25.25 -10.91
C PHE A 155 13.95 24.08 -9.98
N ASP A 156 12.98 23.18 -9.80
CA ASP A 156 13.19 21.91 -9.12
C ASP A 156 13.28 20.80 -10.18
N PRO A 157 14.47 20.22 -10.42
CA PRO A 157 14.64 19.18 -11.43
C PRO A 157 14.04 17.85 -10.93
N PRO A 158 13.29 17.12 -11.78
CA PRO A 158 12.92 15.74 -11.45
C PRO A 158 14.19 14.88 -11.30
N LYS A 159 14.17 13.93 -10.37
CA LYS A 159 15.26 12.97 -10.15
C LYS A 159 15.64 12.25 -11.44
N GLU A 160 16.91 11.88 -11.56
CA GLU A 160 17.38 10.95 -12.59
C GLU A 160 16.67 9.58 -12.44
N GLY A 161 16.60 8.79 -13.52
CA GLY A 161 15.92 7.48 -13.54
C GLY A 161 14.39 7.49 -13.46
N ILE A 162 13.75 8.54 -12.93
CA ILE A 162 12.31 8.55 -12.58
C ILE A 162 11.34 8.16 -13.72
N LYS A 163 11.71 8.42 -14.98
CA LYS A 163 10.93 8.02 -16.16
C LYS A 163 10.83 6.51 -16.31
N ASP A 164 11.95 5.83 -16.06
CA ASP A 164 12.09 4.38 -16.19
C ASP A 164 11.40 3.71 -14.99
N THR A 165 11.51 4.30 -13.79
CA THR A 165 10.73 3.92 -12.61
C THR A 165 9.21 4.02 -12.85
N ILE A 166 8.75 5.10 -13.48
CA ILE A 166 7.33 5.28 -13.84
C ILE A 166 6.92 4.30 -14.95
N PHE A 167 7.77 4.04 -15.93
CA PHE A 167 7.53 3.01 -16.94
C PHE A 167 7.35 1.63 -16.31
N ASP A 168 8.19 1.25 -15.35
CA ASP A 168 8.10 -0.05 -14.68
C ASP A 168 6.94 -0.17 -13.68
N LEU A 169 6.53 0.92 -13.03
CA LEU A 169 5.26 0.95 -12.28
C LEU A 169 4.06 0.68 -13.22
N ASN A 170 4.04 1.29 -14.41
CA ASN A 170 3.02 1.00 -15.42
C ASN A 170 3.11 -0.44 -15.97
N ASN A 171 4.32 -1.00 -16.14
CA ASN A 171 4.52 -2.42 -16.52
C ASN A 171 4.03 -3.41 -15.44
N LEU A 172 3.88 -2.95 -14.19
CA LEU A 172 3.26 -3.68 -13.08
C LEU A 172 1.76 -3.35 -12.89
N GLU A 173 1.16 -2.60 -13.81
CA GLU A 173 -0.23 -2.09 -13.76
C GLU A 173 -0.53 -1.25 -12.50
N VAL A 174 0.48 -0.51 -12.02
CA VAL A 174 0.38 0.45 -10.90
C VAL A 174 0.30 1.86 -11.46
N GLU A 175 -0.88 2.47 -11.37
CA GLU A 175 -1.10 3.85 -11.85
C GLU A 175 -0.57 4.88 -10.85
N LEU A 176 0.47 5.63 -11.23
CA LEU A 176 0.93 6.78 -10.45
C LEU A 176 -0.05 7.95 -10.58
N LYS A 177 -0.41 8.56 -9.45
CA LYS A 177 -1.16 9.82 -9.37
C LYS A 177 -0.38 10.81 -8.51
N VAL A 178 -0.27 12.06 -8.97
CA VAL A 178 0.49 13.13 -8.31
C VAL A 178 -0.46 14.06 -7.55
N ILE A 179 -0.15 14.38 -6.30
CA ILE A 179 -0.94 15.30 -5.46
C ILE A 179 0.00 16.38 -4.93
N THR A 180 -0.20 17.65 -5.32
CA THR A 180 0.66 18.78 -4.92
C THR A 180 -0.14 20.06 -4.62
N GLY A 181 0.45 20.93 -3.78
CA GLY A 181 -0.02 22.30 -3.57
C GLY A 181 0.47 23.29 -4.64
N ASP A 182 1.39 22.91 -5.53
CA ASP A 182 1.85 23.78 -6.62
C ASP A 182 0.76 24.03 -7.67
N ASN A 183 0.91 25.15 -8.40
CA ASN A 183 0.00 25.57 -9.46
C ASN A 183 -0.16 24.51 -10.58
N ALA A 184 -1.37 24.43 -11.13
CA ALA A 184 -1.76 23.46 -12.16
C ALA A 184 -0.85 23.44 -13.40
N LEU A 185 -0.25 24.57 -13.83
CA LEU A 185 0.67 24.61 -14.97
C LEU A 185 2.00 23.91 -14.65
N ILE A 186 2.56 24.20 -13.47
CA ILE A 186 3.82 23.63 -12.98
C ILE A 186 3.65 22.13 -12.79
N ALA A 187 2.60 21.71 -12.06
CA ALA A 187 2.30 20.30 -11.80
C ALA A 187 2.08 19.49 -13.11
N LYS A 188 1.36 20.07 -14.08
CA LYS A 188 1.14 19.47 -15.40
C LYS A 188 2.44 19.28 -16.18
N ASN A 189 3.34 20.28 -16.15
CA ASN A 189 4.61 20.19 -16.84
C ASN A 189 5.60 19.25 -16.15
N MET A 190 5.64 19.22 -14.81
CA MET A 190 6.39 18.24 -14.03
C MET A 190 5.97 16.82 -14.41
N ALA A 191 4.66 16.53 -14.41
CA ALA A 191 4.11 15.23 -14.76
C ALA A 191 4.49 14.82 -16.21
N LYS A 192 4.45 15.77 -17.16
CA LYS A 192 4.93 15.56 -18.53
C LYS A 192 6.45 15.29 -18.59
N LYS A 193 7.27 16.02 -17.83
CA LYS A 193 8.73 15.84 -17.77
C LYS A 193 9.13 14.47 -17.23
N VAL A 194 8.39 13.91 -16.28
CA VAL A 194 8.62 12.55 -15.73
C VAL A 194 7.99 11.42 -16.56
N GLY A 195 7.39 11.73 -17.72
CA GLY A 195 6.91 10.72 -18.68
C GLY A 195 5.43 10.31 -18.52
N MET A 196 4.69 10.89 -17.58
CA MET A 196 3.24 10.71 -17.51
C MET A 196 2.60 11.49 -18.68
N ASN A 197 1.93 10.78 -19.60
CA ASN A 197 1.38 11.34 -20.83
C ASN A 197 -0.16 11.40 -20.80
N ASN A 198 -0.74 12.39 -21.49
CA ASN A 198 -2.18 12.67 -21.53
C ASN A 198 -2.87 12.94 -20.17
N ASN A 199 -2.09 13.35 -19.16
CA ASN A 199 -2.56 13.60 -17.80
C ASN A 199 -3.75 14.57 -17.76
N LYS A 200 -4.86 14.13 -17.16
CA LYS A 200 -5.92 15.05 -16.75
C LYS A 200 -5.57 15.64 -15.39
N VAL A 201 -5.67 16.97 -15.32
CA VAL A 201 -5.39 17.77 -14.13
C VAL A 201 -6.72 18.22 -13.53
N ILE A 202 -6.79 18.32 -12.21
CA ILE A 202 -7.89 18.93 -11.46
C ILE A 202 -7.32 19.79 -10.33
N THR A 203 -7.92 20.95 -10.05
CA THR A 203 -7.50 21.85 -8.97
C THR A 203 -8.22 21.56 -7.66
N GLY A 204 -7.67 22.01 -6.52
CA GLY A 204 -8.37 21.93 -5.23
C GLY A 204 -9.73 22.63 -5.24
N ASN A 205 -9.84 23.77 -5.95
CA ASN A 205 -11.10 24.49 -6.14
C ASN A 205 -12.12 23.67 -6.97
N ASP A 206 -11.69 22.99 -8.04
CA ASP A 206 -12.59 22.09 -8.79
C ASP A 206 -13.13 20.97 -7.88
N ILE A 207 -12.26 20.37 -7.06
CA ILE A 207 -12.63 19.31 -6.11
C ILE A 207 -13.63 19.83 -5.07
N GLN A 208 -13.42 21.03 -4.53
CA GLN A 208 -14.31 21.67 -3.56
C GLN A 208 -15.71 21.94 -4.15
N ASN A 209 -15.79 22.29 -5.43
CA ASN A 209 -17.05 22.52 -6.14
C ASN A 209 -17.74 21.21 -6.63
N MET A 210 -17.11 20.04 -6.48
CA MET A 210 -17.73 18.73 -6.75
C MET A 210 -18.32 18.09 -5.50
N SER A 211 -19.54 17.55 -5.62
CA SER A 211 -20.10 16.65 -4.61
C SER A 211 -19.35 15.33 -4.55
N ASP A 212 -19.31 14.66 -3.40
CA ASP A 212 -18.49 13.45 -3.21
C ASP A 212 -18.86 12.32 -4.19
N ALA A 213 -20.14 12.10 -4.46
CA ALA A 213 -20.59 11.11 -5.44
C ALA A 213 -20.12 11.43 -6.87
N ALA A 214 -20.11 12.72 -7.25
CA ALA A 214 -19.58 13.15 -8.54
C ALA A 214 -18.04 13.04 -8.58
N PHE A 215 -17.36 13.33 -7.48
CA PHE A 215 -15.91 13.21 -7.37
C PHE A 215 -15.47 11.74 -7.44
N VAL A 216 -16.08 10.84 -6.67
CA VAL A 216 -15.81 9.38 -6.71
C VAL A 216 -15.96 8.79 -8.11
N HIS A 217 -16.98 9.18 -8.87
CA HIS A 217 -17.18 8.70 -10.25
C HIS A 217 -16.16 9.27 -11.27
N ASN A 218 -15.38 10.29 -10.89
CA ASN A 218 -14.44 10.96 -11.79
C ASN A 218 -12.97 10.92 -11.32
N VAL A 219 -12.68 10.70 -10.03
CA VAL A 219 -11.33 10.78 -9.43
C VAL A 219 -10.30 9.92 -10.16
N SER A 220 -10.66 8.69 -10.52
CA SER A 220 -9.76 7.77 -11.24
C SER A 220 -9.38 8.24 -12.65
N LYS A 221 -10.12 9.21 -13.23
CA LYS A 221 -9.86 9.79 -14.55
C LYS A 221 -8.76 10.86 -14.51
N TYR A 222 -8.40 11.36 -13.32
CA TYR A 222 -7.37 12.38 -13.12
C TYR A 222 -6.07 11.75 -12.63
N ASN A 223 -4.93 12.29 -13.09
CA ASN A 223 -3.60 11.79 -12.78
C ASN A 223 -2.75 12.83 -12.01
N VAL A 224 -3.16 14.09 -12.03
CA VAL A 224 -2.52 15.20 -11.32
C VAL A 224 -3.60 16.00 -10.58
N PHE A 225 -3.44 16.10 -9.28
CA PHE A 225 -4.24 16.92 -8.38
C PHE A 225 -3.32 18.08 -7.96
N ALA A 226 -3.67 19.31 -8.35
CA ALA A 226 -2.84 20.51 -8.16
C ALA A 226 -3.58 21.54 -7.28
N GLU A 227 -2.86 22.48 -6.69
CA GLU A 227 -3.43 23.48 -5.77
C GLU A 227 -4.23 22.82 -4.61
N ILE A 228 -3.72 21.70 -4.09
CA ILE A 228 -4.41 20.84 -3.12
C ILE A 228 -4.08 21.23 -1.68
N GLU A 229 -5.12 21.57 -0.92
CA GLU A 229 -5.04 21.80 0.53
C GLU A 229 -4.84 20.48 1.33
N PRO A 230 -4.25 20.50 2.55
CA PRO A 230 -3.98 19.27 3.32
C PRO A 230 -5.22 18.42 3.62
N ASN A 231 -6.34 19.06 3.97
CA ASN A 231 -7.67 18.46 4.17
C ASN A 231 -8.20 17.72 2.91
N GLN A 232 -7.86 18.18 1.70
CA GLN A 232 -8.32 17.61 0.44
C GLN A 232 -7.52 16.35 0.05
N LYS A 233 -6.28 16.21 0.52
CA LYS A 233 -5.44 15.03 0.24
C LYS A 233 -6.12 13.75 0.70
N GLU A 234 -6.63 13.72 1.94
CA GLU A 234 -7.39 12.61 2.48
C GLU A 234 -8.66 12.30 1.66
N ARG A 235 -9.41 13.35 1.27
CA ARG A 235 -10.61 13.21 0.42
C ARG A 235 -10.29 12.56 -0.93
N ILE A 236 -9.13 12.84 -1.54
CA ILE A 236 -8.66 12.16 -2.75
C ILE A 236 -8.40 10.67 -2.50
N ILE A 237 -7.72 10.32 -1.40
CA ILE A 237 -7.40 8.92 -1.06
C ILE A 237 -8.67 8.11 -0.78
N ILE A 238 -9.59 8.63 0.05
CA ILE A 238 -10.87 7.98 0.35
C ILE A 238 -11.71 7.80 -0.93
N ALA A 239 -11.76 8.82 -1.80
CA ALA A 239 -12.47 8.72 -3.07
C ALA A 239 -11.88 7.64 -3.98
N LEU A 240 -10.54 7.57 -4.12
CA LEU A 240 -9.86 6.52 -4.90
C LEU A 240 -10.16 5.12 -4.34
N LYS A 241 -10.05 4.93 -3.03
CA LYS A 241 -10.36 3.65 -2.35
C LYS A 241 -11.79 3.20 -2.59
N SER A 242 -12.76 4.12 -2.54
CA SER A 242 -14.17 3.82 -2.81
C SER A 242 -14.46 3.33 -4.24
N THR A 243 -13.54 3.51 -5.20
CA THR A 243 -13.64 2.92 -6.55
C THR A 243 -13.20 1.44 -6.63
N GLY A 244 -12.94 0.79 -5.49
CA GLY A 244 -12.48 -0.61 -5.43
C GLY A 244 -11.01 -0.78 -5.79
N LYS A 245 -10.20 0.28 -5.65
CA LYS A 245 -8.75 0.28 -5.86
C LYS A 245 -8.04 0.21 -4.52
N VAL A 246 -6.96 -0.58 -4.46
CA VAL A 246 -6.00 -0.52 -3.35
C VAL A 246 -5.10 0.70 -3.59
N VAL A 247 -4.98 1.58 -2.60
CA VAL A 247 -4.27 2.86 -2.71
C VAL A 247 -3.10 2.90 -1.74
N GLY A 248 -1.88 2.85 -2.25
CA GLY A 248 -0.70 3.29 -1.52
C GLY A 248 -0.52 4.80 -1.66
N TYR A 249 -0.13 5.49 -0.58
CA TYR A 249 0.15 6.93 -0.61
C TYR A 249 1.50 7.23 0.03
N MET A 250 2.25 8.17 -0.56
CA MET A 250 3.57 8.59 -0.08
C MET A 250 3.57 10.08 0.28
N GLY A 251 4.06 10.40 1.47
CA GLY A 251 4.23 11.77 1.95
C GLY A 251 5.39 11.91 2.94
N ASP A 252 5.86 13.14 3.14
CA ASP A 252 7.03 13.45 3.98
C ASP A 252 6.81 14.62 4.96
N GLY A 253 5.70 15.35 4.84
CA GLY A 253 5.35 16.49 5.68
C GLY A 253 4.17 16.24 6.62
N ILE A 254 4.01 17.15 7.61
CA ILE A 254 2.87 17.16 8.55
C ILE A 254 1.53 17.21 7.79
N ASN A 255 1.51 17.90 6.64
CA ASN A 255 0.37 18.05 5.76
C ASN A 255 -0.09 16.74 5.08
N ASP A 256 0.68 15.65 5.18
CA ASP A 256 0.38 14.37 4.53
C ASP A 256 -0.21 13.34 5.49
N VAL A 257 -0.05 13.53 6.80
CA VAL A 257 -0.34 12.55 7.87
C VAL A 257 -1.73 11.90 7.76
N SER A 258 -2.78 12.69 7.55
CA SER A 258 -4.16 12.17 7.41
C SER A 258 -4.35 11.33 6.13
N ALA A 259 -3.65 11.69 5.04
CA ALA A 259 -3.70 10.95 3.79
C ALA A 259 -2.83 9.68 3.82
N ILE A 260 -1.74 9.67 4.58
CA ILE A 260 -0.92 8.48 4.87
C ILE A 260 -1.76 7.48 5.67
N HIS A 261 -2.38 7.92 6.77
CA HIS A 261 -3.21 7.06 7.63
C HIS A 261 -4.49 6.54 6.94
N SER A 262 -5.10 7.33 6.04
CA SER A 262 -6.32 6.92 5.32
C SER A 262 -6.06 6.08 4.05
N ALA A 263 -4.80 5.83 3.68
CA ALA A 263 -4.40 4.90 2.61
C ALA A 263 -4.73 3.43 2.94
N ASP A 264 -4.48 2.52 2.00
CA ASP A 264 -4.40 1.07 2.29
C ASP A 264 -2.97 0.62 2.63
N VAL A 265 -1.98 1.44 2.24
CA VAL A 265 -0.59 1.37 2.66
C VAL A 265 -0.04 2.79 2.73
N GLY A 266 0.23 3.28 3.94
CA GLY A 266 0.92 4.53 4.19
C GLY A 266 2.43 4.39 4.00
N LEU A 267 3.02 5.26 3.17
CA LEU A 267 4.46 5.29 2.88
C LEU A 267 5.07 6.62 3.31
N SER A 268 6.25 6.58 3.91
CA SER A 268 7.07 7.77 4.13
C SER A 268 8.55 7.50 3.84
N VAL A 269 9.40 8.51 4.02
CA VAL A 269 10.85 8.44 3.79
C VAL A 269 11.61 8.74 5.08
N ASN A 270 12.81 8.18 5.25
CA ASN A 270 13.58 8.31 6.50
C ASN A 270 13.90 9.78 6.89
N THR A 271 13.96 10.70 5.92
CA THR A 271 14.14 12.14 6.19
C THR A 271 12.83 12.93 6.31
N ALA A 272 11.67 12.28 6.38
CA ALA A 272 10.41 12.93 6.68
C ALA A 272 10.34 13.38 8.14
N VAL A 273 9.39 14.26 8.45
CA VAL A 273 9.08 14.64 9.82
C VAL A 273 8.64 13.42 10.64
N ASP A 274 8.93 13.39 11.94
CA ASP A 274 8.70 12.19 12.76
C ASP A 274 7.23 11.75 12.77
N VAL A 275 6.29 12.69 12.86
CA VAL A 275 4.83 12.42 12.77
C VAL A 275 4.42 11.74 11.46
N ALA A 276 5.10 12.01 10.34
CA ALA A 276 4.81 11.38 9.05
C ALA A 276 5.41 9.96 8.94
N LYS A 277 6.49 9.67 9.68
CA LYS A 277 7.07 8.33 9.81
C LYS A 277 6.27 7.47 10.80
N GLU A 278 5.78 8.05 11.89
CA GLU A 278 4.91 7.39 12.87
C GLU A 278 3.53 7.02 12.29
N ALA A 279 3.05 7.78 11.30
CA ALA A 279 1.79 7.53 10.63
C ALA A 279 1.86 6.51 9.46
N ALA A 280 3.06 6.07 9.06
CA ALA A 280 3.26 5.23 7.86
C ALA A 280 3.51 3.75 8.20
N ASP A 281 2.87 2.85 7.45
CA ASP A 281 3.10 1.39 7.54
C ASP A 281 4.53 1.00 7.12
N MET A 282 5.12 1.76 6.19
CA MET A 282 6.50 1.55 5.73
C MET A 282 7.25 2.85 5.54
N VAL A 283 8.47 2.90 6.07
CA VAL A 283 9.42 4.02 5.90
C VAL A 283 10.56 3.58 4.98
N LEU A 284 10.69 4.23 3.83
CA LEU A 284 11.79 4.01 2.90
C LEU A 284 13.08 4.63 3.44
N LEU A 285 14.10 3.78 3.64
CA LEU A 285 15.42 4.21 4.12
C LEU A 285 16.17 5.00 3.04
N ASP A 286 16.17 4.48 1.82
CA ASP A 286 16.70 5.12 0.62
C ASP A 286 15.64 6.00 -0.06
N LYS A 287 16.07 7.09 -0.71
CA LYS A 287 15.18 8.07 -1.36
C LYS A 287 14.76 7.67 -2.77
N ASP A 288 14.68 6.38 -3.09
CA ASP A 288 14.34 5.90 -4.43
C ASP A 288 12.98 5.20 -4.51
N LEU A 289 12.29 5.41 -5.64
CA LEU A 289 11.04 4.74 -5.97
C LEU A 289 11.29 3.36 -6.62
N GLU A 290 12.51 3.01 -7.01
CA GLU A 290 12.89 1.63 -7.36
C GLU A 290 12.70 0.68 -6.17
N VAL A 291 12.95 1.13 -4.94
CA VAL A 291 12.71 0.33 -3.72
C VAL A 291 11.22 0.00 -3.56
N LEU A 292 10.32 0.92 -3.94
CA LEU A 292 8.87 0.67 -3.96
C LEU A 292 8.48 -0.38 -5.02
N ILE A 293 9.15 -0.39 -6.19
CA ILE A 293 8.94 -1.40 -7.22
C ILE A 293 9.31 -2.81 -6.71
N GLU A 294 10.46 -2.97 -6.05
CA GLU A 294 10.83 -4.25 -5.44
C GLU A 294 9.92 -4.65 -4.27
N GLY A 295 9.47 -3.70 -3.44
CA GLY A 295 8.44 -3.93 -2.43
C GLY A 295 7.12 -4.45 -3.02
N ILE A 296 6.68 -3.90 -4.15
CA ILE A 296 5.49 -4.37 -4.87
C ILE A 296 5.71 -5.77 -5.46
N LYS A 297 6.90 -6.06 -6.03
CA LYS A 297 7.26 -7.39 -6.55
C LYS A 297 7.28 -8.44 -5.43
N GLU A 298 7.84 -8.13 -4.27
CA GLU A 298 7.88 -9.03 -3.10
C GLU A 298 6.50 -9.22 -2.46
N GLY A 299 5.70 -8.15 -2.32
CA GLY A 299 4.31 -8.28 -1.84
C GLY A 299 3.47 -9.21 -2.73
N ARG A 300 3.64 -9.13 -4.06
CA ARG A 300 2.98 -10.05 -5.02
C ARG A 300 3.54 -11.47 -4.97
N ARG A 301 4.86 -11.64 -4.75
CA ARG A 301 5.52 -12.94 -4.54
C ARG A 301 5.00 -13.63 -3.28
N THR A 302 4.97 -12.90 -2.16
CA THR A 302 4.39 -13.34 -0.89
C THR A 302 2.93 -13.73 -1.04
N PHE A 303 2.08 -12.87 -1.63
CA PHE A 303 0.67 -13.18 -1.89
C PHE A 303 0.49 -14.46 -2.73
N ALA A 304 1.25 -14.60 -3.82
CA ALA A 304 1.18 -15.80 -4.66
C ALA A 304 1.57 -17.07 -3.90
N ASN A 305 2.57 -17.01 -3.02
CA ASN A 305 2.98 -18.13 -2.17
C ASN A 305 1.96 -18.45 -1.07
N THR A 306 1.29 -17.45 -0.49
CA THR A 306 0.15 -17.64 0.41
C THR A 306 -1.03 -18.33 -0.31
N GLN A 307 -1.35 -17.91 -1.54
CA GLN A 307 -2.42 -18.55 -2.32
C GLN A 307 -2.11 -20.02 -2.64
N LYS A 308 -0.85 -20.37 -2.95
CA LYS A 308 -0.43 -21.78 -3.11
C LYS A 308 -0.78 -22.62 -1.88
N TYR A 309 -0.38 -22.17 -0.68
CA TYR A 309 -0.69 -22.88 0.57
C TYR A 309 -2.19 -23.06 0.76
N ILE A 310 -2.99 -22.02 0.50
CA ILE A 310 -4.45 -22.08 0.68
C ILE A 310 -5.08 -23.05 -0.31
N PHE A 311 -4.66 -23.09 -1.58
CA PHE A 311 -5.12 -24.08 -2.55
C PHE A 311 -4.79 -25.52 -2.12
N MET A 312 -3.62 -25.74 -1.52
CA MET A 312 -3.18 -27.05 -1.03
C MET A 312 -3.97 -27.48 0.21
N ALA A 313 -3.94 -26.66 1.26
CA ALA A 313 -4.54 -26.96 2.56
C ALA A 313 -6.06 -27.10 2.48
N THR A 314 -6.76 -26.25 1.69
CA THR A 314 -8.22 -26.39 1.51
C THR A 314 -8.59 -27.67 0.75
N SER A 315 -7.88 -27.99 -0.33
CA SER A 315 -8.15 -29.20 -1.13
C SER A 315 -7.84 -30.49 -0.35
N ALA A 316 -6.73 -30.54 0.37
CA ALA A 316 -6.33 -31.70 1.17
C ALA A 316 -7.30 -31.93 2.34
N ASN A 317 -7.67 -30.88 3.09
CA ASN A 317 -8.64 -31.00 4.19
C ASN A 317 -10.03 -31.41 3.69
N LEU A 318 -10.49 -30.89 2.55
CA LEU A 318 -11.78 -31.30 1.97
C LEU A 318 -11.74 -32.75 1.46
N GLY A 319 -10.63 -33.17 0.83
CA GLY A 319 -10.41 -34.56 0.40
C GLY A 319 -10.45 -35.52 1.58
N ASN A 320 -9.59 -35.29 2.58
CA ASN A 320 -9.55 -36.07 3.83
C ASN A 320 -10.93 -36.18 4.49
N MET A 321 -11.70 -35.09 4.51
CA MET A 321 -13.07 -35.08 5.06
C MET A 321 -14.03 -35.95 4.25
N PHE A 322 -14.05 -35.86 2.91
CA PHE A 322 -14.91 -36.69 2.06
C PHE A 322 -14.53 -38.18 2.14
N SER A 323 -13.23 -38.49 2.16
CA SER A 323 -12.70 -39.84 2.27
C SER A 323 -13.01 -40.47 3.62
N MET A 324 -12.75 -39.75 4.72
CA MET A 324 -13.11 -40.22 6.07
C MET A 324 -14.62 -40.40 6.23
N ALA A 325 -15.44 -39.45 5.75
CA ALA A 325 -16.89 -39.50 5.90
C ALA A 325 -17.51 -40.68 5.14
N GLY A 326 -17.15 -40.89 3.87
CA GLY A 326 -17.70 -42.00 3.09
C GLY A 326 -17.11 -43.36 3.45
N ALA A 327 -15.82 -43.45 3.81
CA ALA A 327 -15.26 -44.69 4.35
C ALA A 327 -15.97 -45.13 5.64
N SER A 328 -16.36 -44.19 6.51
CA SER A 328 -17.12 -44.47 7.74
C SER A 328 -18.56 -44.96 7.50
N ILE A 329 -19.06 -44.95 6.25
CA ILE A 329 -20.36 -45.57 5.88
C ILE A 329 -20.18 -47.07 5.62
N PHE A 330 -19.00 -47.50 5.19
CA PHE A 330 -18.74 -48.88 4.75
C PHE A 330 -17.85 -49.69 5.72
N LEU A 331 -17.10 -49.01 6.60
CA LEU A 331 -16.21 -49.64 7.56
C LEU A 331 -16.83 -49.72 8.97
N PRO A 332 -16.65 -50.84 9.69
CA PRO A 332 -17.10 -50.99 11.07
C PRO A 332 -16.16 -50.34 12.11
N PHE A 333 -15.13 -49.63 11.66
CA PHE A 333 -14.08 -49.00 12.47
C PHE A 333 -13.72 -47.61 11.92
N LEU A 334 -13.02 -46.80 12.72
CA LEU A 334 -12.58 -45.46 12.30
C LEU A 334 -11.48 -45.55 11.21
N PRO A 335 -11.66 -44.92 10.03
CA PRO A 335 -10.68 -44.99 8.94
C PRO A 335 -9.28 -44.48 9.32
N LEU A 336 -9.21 -43.44 10.17
CA LEU A 336 -8.01 -42.99 10.89
C LEU A 336 -8.38 -42.68 12.34
N LEU A 337 -7.44 -42.90 13.25
CA LEU A 337 -7.55 -42.48 14.65
C LEU A 337 -7.25 -40.96 14.77
N PRO A 338 -7.87 -40.22 15.71
CA PRO A 338 -7.63 -38.78 15.87
C PRO A 338 -6.15 -38.40 16.05
N LYS A 339 -5.37 -39.24 16.75
CA LYS A 339 -3.91 -39.07 16.91
C LYS A 339 -3.13 -39.21 15.60
N GLN A 340 -3.63 -40.00 14.65
CA GLN A 340 -3.05 -40.16 13.32
C GLN A 340 -3.42 -38.98 12.43
N VAL A 341 -4.67 -38.48 12.49
CA VAL A 341 -5.10 -37.27 11.76
C VAL A 341 -4.28 -36.04 12.19
N LEU A 342 -4.07 -35.85 13.49
CA LEU A 342 -3.20 -34.77 14.01
C LEU A 342 -1.75 -34.91 13.50
N LEU A 343 -1.25 -36.13 13.40
CA LEU A 343 0.09 -36.39 12.85
C LEU A 343 0.15 -36.18 11.33
N THR A 344 -0.90 -36.55 10.58
CA THR A 344 -1.02 -36.29 9.14
C THR A 344 -0.86 -34.80 8.88
N ASN A 345 -1.67 -33.98 9.55
CA ASN A 345 -1.64 -32.52 9.42
C ASN A 345 -0.21 -31.99 9.70
N LEU A 346 0.37 -32.34 10.86
CA LEU A 346 1.72 -31.92 11.24
C LEU A 346 2.79 -32.32 10.20
N MET A 347 2.73 -33.54 9.66
CA MET A 347 3.66 -33.99 8.62
C MET A 347 3.47 -33.22 7.30
N THR A 348 2.22 -32.90 6.91
CA THR A 348 1.93 -32.14 5.69
C THR A 348 2.18 -30.63 5.81
N ASP A 349 2.13 -30.08 7.02
CA ASP A 349 2.43 -28.66 7.27
C ASP A 349 3.94 -28.38 7.24
N ILE A 350 4.80 -29.33 7.60
CA ILE A 350 6.27 -29.13 7.60
C ILE A 350 6.82 -28.72 6.21
N PRO A 351 6.50 -29.39 5.09
CA PRO A 351 6.87 -28.89 3.76
C PRO A 351 6.15 -27.59 3.42
N SER A 352 4.89 -27.44 3.85
CA SER A 352 4.07 -26.26 3.58
C SER A 352 4.63 -24.97 4.20
N MET A 353 5.29 -25.05 5.36
CA MET A 353 6.04 -23.93 5.97
C MET A 353 7.15 -23.37 5.07
N THR A 354 7.58 -24.10 4.03
CA THR A 354 8.60 -23.66 3.07
C THR A 354 8.01 -23.04 1.79
N LEU A 355 6.68 -23.05 1.62
CA LEU A 355 5.99 -22.42 0.49
C LEU A 355 6.26 -20.91 0.35
N PRO A 356 6.44 -20.11 1.42
CA PRO A 356 6.87 -18.72 1.30
C PRO A 356 8.18 -18.53 0.52
N SER A 357 9.08 -19.53 0.55
CA SER A 357 10.33 -19.53 -0.22
C SER A 357 10.21 -20.14 -1.62
N ASP A 358 9.00 -20.46 -2.10
CA ASP A 358 8.79 -21.15 -3.37
C ASP A 358 8.82 -20.20 -4.58
N ASN A 359 9.30 -20.71 -5.72
CA ASN A 359 9.43 -19.91 -6.94
C ASN A 359 8.04 -19.51 -7.48
N VAL A 360 7.84 -18.21 -7.69
CA VAL A 360 6.60 -17.63 -8.24
C VAL A 360 6.77 -17.40 -9.74
N ASP A 361 5.74 -17.73 -10.52
CA ASP A 361 5.71 -17.47 -11.96
C ASP A 361 5.41 -16.00 -12.26
N ASP A 362 6.13 -15.37 -13.19
CA ASP A 362 6.08 -13.91 -13.48
C ASP A 362 4.67 -13.34 -13.70
N GLU A 363 3.75 -14.16 -14.22
CA GLU A 363 2.32 -13.87 -14.41
C GLU A 363 1.62 -13.42 -13.10
N TRP A 364 2.08 -13.91 -11.94
CA TRP A 364 1.61 -13.51 -10.61
C TRP A 364 2.25 -12.22 -10.09
N ILE A 365 3.38 -11.80 -10.67
CA ILE A 365 4.12 -10.59 -10.26
C ILE A 365 3.72 -9.40 -11.13
N LYS A 366 3.44 -9.60 -12.43
CA LYS A 366 3.09 -8.53 -13.37
C LYS A 366 1.74 -7.86 -13.09
N HIS A 367 0.73 -8.63 -12.72
CA HIS A 367 -0.63 -8.12 -12.53
C HIS A 367 -0.99 -8.06 -11.03
N PRO A 368 -1.66 -7.00 -10.54
CA PRO A 368 -2.26 -6.99 -9.21
C PRO A 368 -3.37 -8.05 -9.13
N ARG A 369 -3.48 -8.73 -7.98
CA ARG A 369 -4.46 -9.80 -7.77
C ARG A 369 -5.14 -9.64 -6.41
N GLY A 370 -6.46 -9.79 -6.40
CA GLY A 370 -7.27 -9.87 -5.18
C GLY A 370 -7.57 -11.31 -4.77
N TRP A 371 -8.31 -11.47 -3.68
CA TRP A 371 -8.84 -12.75 -3.21
C TRP A 371 -10.06 -13.16 -4.03
N ASP A 372 -9.99 -14.31 -4.72
CA ASP A 372 -11.14 -14.93 -5.38
C ASP A 372 -11.62 -16.18 -4.63
N LEU A 373 -12.58 -15.98 -3.74
CA LEU A 373 -13.23 -17.05 -2.98
C LEU A 373 -13.99 -18.05 -3.88
N SER A 374 -14.45 -17.62 -5.07
CA SER A 374 -15.12 -18.50 -6.03
C SER A 374 -14.14 -19.41 -6.75
N PHE A 375 -12.97 -18.89 -7.13
CA PHE A 375 -11.85 -19.71 -7.63
C PHE A 375 -11.36 -20.68 -6.56
N ILE A 376 -11.11 -20.21 -5.32
CA ILE A 376 -10.69 -21.06 -4.20
C ILE A 376 -11.69 -22.21 -4.00
N LYS A 377 -12.99 -21.92 -3.95
CA LYS A 377 -14.05 -22.93 -3.80
C LYS A 377 -14.08 -23.92 -4.97
N LYS A 378 -13.99 -23.45 -6.22
CA LYS A 378 -13.93 -24.32 -7.42
C LYS A 378 -12.71 -25.24 -7.39
N PHE A 379 -11.54 -24.70 -7.06
CA PHE A 379 -10.28 -25.46 -6.95
C PHE A 379 -10.38 -26.53 -5.87
N MET A 380 -10.78 -26.13 -4.66
CA MET A 380 -10.94 -26.99 -3.49
C MET A 380 -11.85 -28.19 -3.78
N ILE A 381 -13.00 -27.98 -4.43
CA ILE A 381 -13.93 -29.06 -4.78
C ILE A 381 -13.31 -30.01 -5.82
N VAL A 382 -12.72 -29.48 -6.90
CA VAL A 382 -12.17 -30.30 -7.99
C VAL A 382 -10.98 -31.16 -7.51
N PHE A 383 -10.04 -30.56 -6.78
CA PHE A 383 -8.85 -31.29 -6.30
C PHE A 383 -9.11 -32.13 -5.05
N GLY A 384 -10.04 -31.71 -4.17
CA GLY A 384 -10.48 -32.51 -3.03
C GLY A 384 -11.21 -33.80 -3.45
N ILE A 385 -12.13 -33.72 -4.41
CA ILE A 385 -12.79 -34.91 -4.99
C ILE A 385 -11.77 -35.79 -5.71
N LEU A 386 -10.82 -35.21 -6.46
CA LEU A 386 -9.76 -35.99 -7.11
C LEU A 386 -8.91 -36.75 -6.09
N SER A 387 -8.49 -36.11 -4.99
CA SER A 387 -7.78 -36.80 -3.89
C SER A 387 -8.63 -37.94 -3.34
N SER A 388 -9.91 -37.67 -3.08
CA SER A 388 -10.85 -38.66 -2.52
C SER A 388 -10.95 -39.92 -3.38
N VAL A 389 -10.97 -39.78 -4.71
CA VAL A 389 -11.00 -40.94 -5.63
C VAL A 389 -9.76 -41.83 -5.44
N PHE A 390 -8.59 -41.26 -5.17
CA PHE A 390 -7.39 -42.04 -4.88
C PHE A 390 -7.39 -42.63 -3.46
N ASP A 391 -7.92 -41.93 -2.46
CA ASP A 391 -8.18 -42.52 -1.14
C ASP A 391 -9.10 -43.77 -1.25
N TYR A 392 -10.21 -43.68 -2.01
CA TYR A 392 -11.11 -44.83 -2.25
C TYR A 392 -10.44 -45.99 -3.00
N ILE A 393 -9.51 -45.71 -3.91
CA ILE A 393 -8.67 -46.74 -4.55
C ILE A 393 -7.75 -47.40 -3.52
N THR A 394 -7.10 -46.60 -2.64
CA THR A 394 -6.29 -47.10 -1.52
C THR A 394 -7.12 -47.98 -0.57
N PHE A 395 -8.35 -47.59 -0.24
CA PHE A 395 -9.26 -48.40 0.58
C PHE A 395 -9.60 -49.74 -0.08
N GLY A 396 -9.95 -49.72 -1.37
CA GLY A 396 -10.23 -50.94 -2.13
C GLY A 396 -9.03 -51.88 -2.19
N VAL A 397 -7.81 -51.34 -2.34
CA VAL A 397 -6.56 -52.10 -2.28
C VAL A 397 -6.35 -52.72 -0.89
N LEU A 398 -6.47 -51.93 0.19
CA LEU A 398 -6.28 -52.42 1.56
C LEU A 398 -7.30 -53.51 1.94
N ILE A 399 -8.56 -53.35 1.56
CA ILE A 399 -9.65 -54.28 1.89
C ILE A 399 -9.60 -55.54 1.01
N PHE A 400 -9.57 -55.41 -0.32
CA PHE A 400 -9.77 -56.54 -1.22
C PHE A 400 -8.47 -57.28 -1.60
N LEU A 401 -7.38 -56.55 -1.83
CA LEU A 401 -6.09 -57.15 -2.23
C LEU A 401 -5.28 -57.59 -1.00
N PHE A 402 -5.17 -56.72 0.01
CA PHE A 402 -4.36 -56.98 1.21
C PHE A 402 -5.14 -57.67 2.35
N LYS A 403 -6.47 -57.55 2.39
CA LYS A 403 -7.32 -58.01 3.49
C LYS A 403 -6.82 -57.51 4.86
N ALA A 404 -6.43 -56.23 4.87
CA ALA A 404 -5.83 -55.56 6.02
C ALA A 404 -6.74 -55.60 7.25
N SER A 405 -6.15 -55.84 8.42
CA SER A 405 -6.82 -55.56 9.70
C SER A 405 -6.99 -54.05 9.91
N GLU A 406 -7.87 -53.64 10.83
CA GLU A 406 -8.13 -52.22 11.15
C GLU A 406 -6.85 -51.39 11.28
N VAL A 407 -5.86 -51.88 12.04
CA VAL A 407 -4.61 -51.17 12.30
C VAL A 407 -3.72 -51.08 11.06
N GLU A 408 -3.76 -52.10 10.19
CA GLU A 408 -3.04 -52.08 8.90
C GLU A 408 -3.72 -51.18 7.88
N PHE A 409 -5.05 -51.07 7.91
CA PHE A 409 -5.81 -50.12 7.11
C PHE A 409 -5.49 -48.68 7.54
N GLN A 410 -5.60 -48.38 8.83
CA GLN A 410 -5.25 -47.08 9.43
C GLN A 410 -3.80 -46.69 9.13
N THR A 411 -2.86 -47.64 9.22
CA THR A 411 -1.45 -47.40 8.87
C THR A 411 -1.25 -47.19 7.38
N GLY A 412 -1.86 -48.02 6.54
CA GLY A 412 -1.72 -47.94 5.08
C GLY A 412 -2.26 -46.64 4.52
N TRP A 413 -3.44 -46.20 4.97
CA TRP A 413 -4.01 -44.91 4.56
C TRP A 413 -3.21 -43.73 5.13
N PHE A 414 -2.77 -43.76 6.40
CA PHE A 414 -1.90 -42.72 6.95
C PHE A 414 -0.63 -42.50 6.10
N ILE A 415 0.04 -43.58 5.70
CA ILE A 415 1.23 -43.49 4.84
C ILE A 415 0.86 -42.89 3.49
N GLU A 416 -0.25 -43.35 2.89
CA GLU A 416 -0.68 -42.85 1.60
C GLU A 416 -1.03 -41.37 1.63
N SER A 417 -1.94 -40.93 2.50
CA SER A 417 -2.39 -39.52 2.56
C SER A 417 -1.24 -38.54 2.79
N VAL A 418 -0.24 -38.87 3.62
CA VAL A 418 0.91 -37.98 3.80
C VAL A 418 1.82 -38.00 2.57
N VAL A 419 2.10 -39.16 1.98
CA VAL A 419 2.95 -39.25 0.77
C VAL A 419 2.28 -38.56 -0.42
N SER A 420 0.98 -38.76 -0.64
CA SER A 420 0.22 -38.13 -1.72
C SER A 420 0.07 -36.62 -1.48
N ALA A 421 -0.26 -36.16 -0.27
CA ALA A 421 -0.35 -34.73 0.05
C ALA A 421 1.00 -33.99 -0.04
N THR A 422 2.10 -34.59 0.42
CA THR A 422 3.43 -33.93 0.35
C THR A 422 4.01 -33.87 -1.07
N LEU A 423 3.68 -34.83 -1.94
CA LEU A 423 4.13 -34.85 -3.32
C LEU A 423 3.22 -34.07 -4.28
N ILE A 424 1.89 -34.05 -4.06
CA ILE A 424 0.96 -33.29 -4.93
C ILE A 424 1.22 -31.79 -4.90
N VAL A 425 1.66 -31.26 -3.76
CA VAL A 425 2.14 -29.87 -3.57
C VAL A 425 3.12 -29.45 -4.68
N LEU A 426 4.05 -30.34 -5.05
CA LEU A 426 5.06 -30.07 -6.09
C LEU A 426 4.45 -29.87 -7.49
N VAL A 427 3.25 -30.44 -7.72
CA VAL A 427 2.49 -30.40 -8.98
C VAL A 427 1.51 -29.23 -9.03
N ILE A 428 0.77 -28.98 -7.93
CA ILE A 428 -0.32 -27.98 -7.91
C ILE A 428 0.13 -26.56 -7.55
N ARG A 429 1.35 -26.38 -7.03
CA ARG A 429 1.96 -25.06 -6.74
C ARG A 429 2.08 -24.08 -7.92
N THR A 430 1.92 -24.55 -9.17
CA THR A 430 2.08 -23.74 -10.38
C THR A 430 1.02 -24.09 -11.43
N ARG A 431 0.55 -23.08 -12.17
CA ARG A 431 -0.33 -23.25 -13.35
C ARG A 431 0.38 -23.98 -14.49
N LYS A 432 1.71 -23.92 -14.54
CA LYS A 432 2.55 -24.50 -15.61
C LYS A 432 2.80 -26.00 -15.35
N SER A 433 3.39 -26.68 -16.34
CA SER A 433 3.98 -28.01 -16.16
C SER A 433 5.10 -27.96 -15.12
N PHE A 434 5.25 -29.01 -14.31
CA PHE A 434 6.37 -29.22 -13.38
C PHE A 434 7.76 -29.05 -14.03
N THR A 435 7.87 -29.34 -15.34
CA THR A 435 9.12 -29.15 -16.10
C THR A 435 9.46 -27.68 -16.41
N LYS A 436 8.48 -26.77 -16.37
CA LYS A 436 8.66 -25.33 -16.71
C LYS A 436 8.81 -24.41 -15.50
N SER A 437 8.41 -24.85 -14.32
CA SER A 437 8.62 -24.13 -13.06
C SER A 437 9.08 -25.14 -12.01
N LYS A 438 10.26 -24.92 -11.42
CA LYS A 438 10.87 -25.81 -10.42
C LYS A 438 10.50 -25.36 -8.99
N PRO A 439 10.22 -26.29 -8.05
CA PRO A 439 10.03 -25.94 -6.64
C PRO A 439 11.30 -25.33 -6.03
N SER A 440 11.17 -24.65 -4.89
CA SER A 440 12.35 -24.29 -4.08
C SER A 440 13.10 -25.54 -3.60
N LYS A 441 14.40 -25.36 -3.30
CA LYS A 441 15.24 -26.43 -2.74
C LYS A 441 14.68 -26.95 -1.41
N TYR A 442 14.16 -26.05 -0.58
CA TYR A 442 13.54 -26.39 0.71
C TYR A 442 12.25 -27.18 0.53
N LEU A 443 11.33 -26.74 -0.34
CA LEU A 443 10.07 -27.44 -0.59
C LEU A 443 10.30 -28.86 -1.12
N ALA A 444 11.20 -29.02 -2.09
CA ALA A 444 11.58 -30.33 -2.59
C ALA A 444 12.22 -31.22 -1.51
N PHE A 445 13.14 -30.67 -0.72
CA PHE A 445 13.82 -31.39 0.36
C PHE A 445 12.83 -31.87 1.42
N PHE A 446 12.03 -30.98 2.01
CA PHE A 446 11.11 -31.35 3.08
C PHE A 446 9.98 -32.29 2.61
N SER A 447 9.41 -32.09 1.41
CA SER A 447 8.43 -33.05 0.86
C SER A 447 9.02 -34.45 0.73
N ILE A 448 10.24 -34.59 0.19
CA ILE A 448 10.89 -35.90 0.01
C ILE A 448 11.29 -36.50 1.38
N SER A 449 11.84 -35.70 2.29
CA SER A 449 12.23 -36.16 3.63
C SER A 449 11.04 -36.64 4.45
N ILE A 450 9.89 -35.96 4.41
CA ILE A 450 8.67 -36.39 5.11
C ILE A 450 8.09 -37.66 4.48
N ALA A 451 8.01 -37.74 3.14
CA ALA A 451 7.53 -38.93 2.46
C ALA A 451 8.37 -40.18 2.80
N LEU A 452 9.70 -40.05 2.82
CA LEU A 452 10.61 -41.13 3.24
C LEU A 452 10.48 -41.46 4.74
N PHE A 453 10.38 -40.44 5.60
CA PHE A 453 10.21 -40.64 7.04
C PHE A 453 8.93 -41.42 7.37
N VAL A 454 7.80 -41.07 6.74
CA VAL A 454 6.52 -41.74 6.97
C VAL A 454 6.49 -43.18 6.44
N MET A 455 7.25 -43.51 5.38
CA MET A 455 7.42 -44.91 4.97
C MET A 455 8.23 -45.74 6.00
N ILE A 456 9.11 -45.11 6.78
CA ILE A 456 9.92 -45.76 7.82
C ILE A 456 9.16 -45.82 9.16
N LEU A 457 8.29 -44.84 9.44
CA LEU A 457 7.60 -44.66 10.72
C LEU A 457 6.94 -45.94 11.31
N PRO A 458 6.26 -46.82 10.55
CA PRO A 458 5.63 -48.02 11.10
C PRO A 458 6.59 -49.05 11.70
N TYR A 459 7.89 -48.97 11.37
CA TYR A 459 8.94 -49.88 11.84
C TYR A 459 9.72 -49.33 13.05
N ILE A 460 9.43 -48.10 13.49
CA ILE A 460 10.10 -47.46 14.63
C ILE A 460 9.50 -48.01 15.95
N PRO A 461 10.30 -48.29 17.01
CA PRO A 461 9.80 -48.93 18.24
C PRO A 461 8.59 -48.25 18.92
N PHE A 462 8.41 -46.93 18.73
CA PHE A 462 7.31 -46.16 19.31
C PHE A 462 6.05 -46.09 18.43
N ALA A 463 6.07 -46.68 17.22
CA ALA A 463 4.97 -46.61 16.25
C ALA A 463 3.65 -47.20 16.78
N SER A 464 3.73 -48.22 17.64
CA SER A 464 2.58 -48.83 18.32
C SER A 464 1.81 -47.85 19.21
N ILE A 465 2.50 -46.90 19.86
CA ILE A 465 1.87 -45.83 20.67
C ILE A 465 1.00 -44.93 19.78
N LEU A 466 1.46 -44.65 18.56
CA LEU A 466 0.72 -43.89 17.55
C LEU A 466 -0.37 -44.73 16.86
N GLY A 467 -0.48 -46.03 17.17
CA GLY A 467 -1.46 -46.93 16.57
C GLY A 467 -1.07 -47.45 15.19
N PHE A 468 0.22 -47.55 14.88
CA PHE A 468 0.71 -48.10 13.63
C PHE A 468 1.19 -49.55 13.77
N LYS A 469 1.07 -50.31 12.68
CA LYS A 469 1.60 -51.67 12.53
C LYS A 469 2.37 -51.80 11.21
N PRO A 470 3.54 -52.47 11.17
CA PRO A 470 4.26 -52.73 9.92
C PRO A 470 3.38 -53.30 8.81
N VAL A 471 3.30 -52.57 7.69
CA VAL A 471 2.60 -53.03 6.47
C VAL A 471 3.51 -53.91 5.59
N PRO A 472 2.95 -54.81 4.75
CA PRO A 472 3.76 -55.68 3.89
C PRO A 472 4.60 -54.89 2.87
N PRO A 473 5.87 -55.24 2.60
CA PRO A 473 6.72 -54.46 1.68
C PRO A 473 6.16 -54.25 0.26
N ILE A 474 5.34 -55.19 -0.24
CA ILE A 474 4.65 -55.07 -1.53
C ILE A 474 3.61 -53.94 -1.56
N PHE A 475 3.10 -53.48 -0.40
CA PHE A 475 2.23 -52.31 -0.31
C PHE A 475 2.90 -51.05 -0.85
N TYR A 476 4.19 -50.82 -0.57
CA TYR A 476 4.89 -49.61 -1.03
C TYR A 476 5.03 -49.53 -2.56
N LEU A 477 5.07 -50.68 -3.27
CA LEU A 477 5.07 -50.71 -4.73
C LEU A 477 3.67 -50.40 -5.32
N VAL A 478 2.60 -50.85 -4.64
CA VAL A 478 1.22 -50.49 -5.01
C VAL A 478 0.95 -49.02 -4.70
N LEU A 479 1.36 -48.53 -3.52
CA LEU A 479 1.33 -47.12 -3.13
C LEU A 479 2.06 -46.22 -4.13
N LEU A 480 3.30 -46.57 -4.51
CA LEU A 480 4.05 -45.81 -5.52
C LEU A 480 3.28 -45.73 -6.84
N SER A 481 2.61 -46.81 -7.23
CA SER A 481 1.76 -46.84 -8.43
C SER A 481 0.53 -45.92 -8.29
N ILE A 482 -0.18 -45.99 -7.16
CA ILE A 482 -1.33 -45.11 -6.82
C ILE A 482 -0.91 -43.63 -6.87
N VAL A 483 0.20 -43.27 -6.21
CA VAL A 483 0.73 -41.90 -6.15
C VAL A 483 1.18 -41.40 -7.53
N VAL A 484 1.80 -42.24 -8.36
CA VAL A 484 2.14 -41.87 -9.75
C VAL A 484 0.89 -41.63 -10.59
N PHE A 485 -0.13 -42.49 -10.50
CA PHE A 485 -1.40 -42.25 -11.19
C PHE A 485 -2.11 -40.99 -10.68
N TYR A 486 -2.09 -40.71 -9.37
CA TYR A 486 -2.65 -39.49 -8.79
C TYR A 486 -1.96 -38.23 -9.34
N ILE A 487 -0.63 -38.20 -9.34
CA ILE A 487 0.17 -37.09 -9.89
C ILE A 487 -0.12 -36.85 -11.38
N VAL A 488 -0.23 -37.92 -12.18
CA VAL A 488 -0.57 -37.81 -13.61
C VAL A 488 -2.00 -37.30 -13.80
N SER A 489 -2.98 -37.87 -13.09
CA SER A 489 -4.38 -37.45 -13.13
C SER A 489 -4.56 -36.00 -12.68
N ALA A 490 -3.79 -35.53 -11.69
CA ALA A 490 -3.83 -34.15 -11.24
C ALA A 490 -3.16 -33.17 -12.22
N GLU A 491 -2.06 -33.53 -12.87
CA GLU A 491 -1.46 -32.71 -13.94
C GLU A 491 -2.42 -32.60 -15.15
N ILE A 492 -3.18 -33.65 -15.47
CA ILE A 492 -4.24 -33.61 -16.49
C ILE A 492 -5.41 -32.73 -16.04
N THR A 493 -5.94 -32.95 -14.83
CA THR A 493 -7.06 -32.19 -14.24
C THR A 493 -6.72 -30.71 -14.13
N LYS A 494 -5.49 -30.37 -13.74
CA LYS A 494 -4.97 -29.00 -13.71
C LYS A 494 -5.01 -28.32 -15.07
N ARG A 495 -4.57 -29.00 -16.13
CA ARG A 495 -4.61 -28.48 -17.52
C ARG A 495 -6.04 -28.25 -17.98
N TRP A 496 -6.97 -29.17 -17.66
CA TRP A 496 -8.40 -29.01 -17.98
C TRP A 496 -9.03 -27.84 -17.21
N PHE A 497 -8.82 -27.77 -15.89
CA PHE A 497 -9.35 -26.74 -14.99
C PHE A 497 -8.94 -25.33 -15.43
N TYR A 498 -7.64 -25.09 -15.64
CA TYR A 498 -7.16 -23.79 -16.11
C TYR A 498 -7.56 -23.47 -17.56
N LYS A 499 -7.74 -24.47 -18.44
CA LYS A 499 -8.30 -24.23 -19.77
C LYS A 499 -9.77 -23.79 -19.70
N SER A 500 -10.58 -24.45 -18.86
CA SER A 500 -12.00 -24.14 -18.71
C SER A 500 -12.25 -22.73 -18.17
N LEU A 501 -11.37 -22.23 -17.30
CA LEU A 501 -11.44 -20.88 -16.73
C LEU A 501 -11.01 -19.78 -17.71
N ASN A 502 -10.23 -20.10 -18.75
CA ASN A 502 -9.87 -19.15 -19.80
C ASN A 502 -10.92 -19.10 -20.92
N SER A 503 -12.02 -19.86 -20.80
CA SER A 503 -13.14 -19.92 -21.76
C SER A 503 -14.47 -19.47 -21.14
N SER A 504 -14.44 -18.87 -19.94
CA SER A 504 -15.60 -18.45 -19.14
C SER A 504 -15.38 -17.07 -18.54
#